data_AF-A0A0M0LBY9-F1
#
_entry.id   AF-A0A0M0LBY9-F1
#
_cell.length_a   1.000
_cell.length_b   1.000
_cell.length_c   1.000
_cell.angle_alpha   90.00
_cell.angle_beta   90.00
_cell.angle_gamma   90.00
#
_symmetry.space_group_name_H-M   'P 1'
#
loop_
_entity.id
_entity.type
_entity.pdbx_description
1 polymer ?
#
loop_
_entity_poly.entity_id
_entity_poly.type
_entity_poly.pdbx_seq_one_letter_code
_entity_poly.pdbx_strand_id
1 'polypeptide(L)'
;MESQKNFKWRVTKYNPAFRDENGIYTLTDEWTCPSEIGNTIDGKPFTMTEYQRVERAYIDSVQKFMEESDTDSLTISEIEYYLTEED
;
A
#
# COMPACT_ATOMS: atom_id res chain seq x y z
N MET A 1 16.43 25.05 19.99
CA MET A 1 15.44 23.96 19.87
C MET A 1 15.52 23.48 18.44
N GLU A 2 16.16 22.35 18.25
CA GLU A 2 16.42 21.79 16.91
C GLU A 2 15.12 21.12 16.44
N SER A 3 14.59 21.54 15.29
CA SER A 3 13.40 20.91 14.72
C SER A 3 13.78 19.49 14.30
N GLN A 4 13.26 18.50 14.99
CA GLN A 4 13.40 17.11 14.58
C GLN A 4 12.74 16.95 13.20
N LYS A 5 13.55 16.77 12.16
CA LYS A 5 13.06 16.49 10.81
C LYS A 5 12.44 15.09 10.83
N ASN A 6 11.11 15.03 10.87
CA ASN A 6 10.38 13.79 10.71
C ASN A 6 10.46 13.36 9.24
N PHE A 7 11.40 12.48 8.92
CA PHE A 7 11.42 11.82 7.62
C PHE A 7 10.26 10.82 7.58
N LYS A 8 9.32 11.02 6.65
CA LYS A 8 8.22 10.09 6.38
C LYS A 8 8.43 9.42 5.04
N TRP A 9 8.36 8.10 5.04
CA TRP A 9 8.37 7.29 3.83
C TRP A 9 6.93 6.91 3.46
N ARG A 10 6.60 6.95 2.16
CA ARG A 10 5.36 6.40 1.63
C ARG A 10 5.72 5.20 0.77
N VAL A 11 5.44 4.00 1.27
CA VAL A 11 5.48 2.78 0.47
C VAL A 11 4.13 2.63 -0.20
N THR A 12 4.10 2.46 -1.52
CA THR A 12 2.85 2.29 -2.27
C THR A 12 3.10 1.51 -3.56
N LYS A 13 2.11 0.72 -3.98
CA LYS A 13 2.09 0.03 -5.27
C LYS A 13 1.97 0.99 -6.46
N TYR A 14 1.42 2.17 -6.22
CA TYR A 14 1.12 3.16 -7.26
C TYR A 14 2.41 3.81 -7.78
N ASN A 15 2.65 3.69 -9.09
CA ASN A 15 3.84 4.27 -9.72
C ASN A 15 3.80 5.81 -9.63
N PRO A 16 4.80 6.47 -9.00
CA PRO A 16 4.79 7.91 -8.83
C PRO A 16 4.82 8.71 -10.14
N ALA A 17 5.22 8.11 -11.27
CA ALA A 17 5.18 8.75 -12.58
C ALA A 17 3.76 9.08 -13.05
N PHE A 18 2.73 8.46 -12.47
CA PHE A 18 1.31 8.72 -12.78
C PHE A 18 0.66 9.60 -11.71
N ARG A 19 1.43 10.47 -11.04
CA ARG A 19 0.91 11.50 -10.17
C ARG A 19 0.99 12.85 -10.85
N ASP A 20 -0.07 13.65 -10.73
CA ASP A 20 -0.07 15.03 -11.20
C ASP A 20 0.73 15.96 -10.26
N GLU A 21 0.73 17.25 -10.59
CA GLU A 21 1.40 18.29 -9.78
C GLU A 21 0.83 18.44 -8.36
N ASN A 22 -0.39 17.96 -8.12
CA ASN A 22 -1.05 17.94 -6.81
C ASN A 22 -0.81 16.61 -6.06
N GLY A 23 -0.10 15.67 -6.67
CA GLY A 23 0.17 14.34 -6.13
C GLY A 23 -0.98 13.34 -6.26
N ILE A 24 -2.04 13.71 -7.00
CA ILE A 24 -3.20 12.85 -7.27
C ILE A 24 -2.79 11.78 -8.26
N TYR A 25 -3.11 10.52 -7.96
CA TYR A 25 -2.85 9.42 -8.88
C TYR A 25 -3.88 9.43 -10.01
N THR A 26 -3.42 9.42 -11.26
CA THR A 26 -4.28 9.72 -12.42
C THR A 26 -4.66 8.49 -13.26
N LEU A 27 -4.04 7.33 -13.01
CA LEU A 27 -4.36 6.10 -13.74
C LEU A 27 -5.60 5.44 -13.13
N THR A 28 -6.64 5.22 -13.93
CA THR A 28 -7.91 4.61 -13.50
C THR A 28 -7.98 3.11 -13.79
N ASP A 29 -7.18 2.62 -14.72
CA ASP A 29 -7.18 1.21 -15.14
C ASP A 29 -6.26 0.36 -14.27
N GLU A 30 -6.38 0.49 -12.95
CA GLU A 30 -5.63 -0.31 -11.97
C GLU A 30 -6.55 -0.67 -10.81
N TRP A 31 -6.38 -1.87 -10.24
CA TRP A 31 -7.17 -2.28 -9.08
C TRP A 31 -6.89 -1.39 -7.88
N THR A 32 -7.91 -1.18 -7.06
CA THR A 32 -7.89 -0.27 -5.91
C THR A 32 -8.21 -1.00 -4.61
N CYS A 33 -8.97 -2.10 -4.67
CA CYS A 33 -9.33 -2.87 -3.49
C CYS A 33 -9.48 -4.38 -3.76
N PRO A 34 -9.47 -5.23 -2.70
CA PRO A 34 -9.53 -6.68 -2.86
C PRO A 34 -10.86 -7.20 -3.39
N SER A 35 -11.96 -6.44 -3.26
CA SER A 35 -13.27 -6.85 -3.79
C SER A 35 -13.32 -6.87 -5.32
N GLU A 36 -12.31 -6.31 -6.00
CA GLU A 36 -12.16 -6.37 -7.44
C GLU A 36 -11.48 -7.65 -7.94
N ILE A 37 -11.01 -8.53 -7.04
CA ILE A 37 -10.41 -9.81 -7.43
C ILE A 37 -11.42 -10.62 -8.27
N GLY A 38 -10.96 -11.11 -9.42
CA GLY A 38 -11.78 -11.79 -10.42
C GLY A 38 -12.20 -10.88 -11.58
N ASN A 39 -12.13 -9.55 -11.42
CA ASN A 39 -12.38 -8.61 -12.52
C ASN A 39 -11.22 -8.60 -13.52
N THR A 40 -11.51 -8.12 -14.73
CA THR A 40 -10.47 -7.80 -15.73
C THR A 40 -10.22 -6.30 -15.70
N ILE A 41 -8.97 -5.90 -15.44
CA ILE A 41 -8.53 -4.52 -15.30
C ILE A 41 -7.32 -4.34 -16.22
N ASP A 42 -7.32 -3.29 -17.06
CA ASP A 42 -6.31 -3.10 -18.11
C ASP A 42 -6.11 -4.36 -18.99
N GLY A 43 -7.22 -5.01 -19.35
CA GLY A 43 -7.21 -6.24 -20.16
C GLY A 43 -6.58 -7.46 -19.48
N LYS A 44 -6.26 -7.39 -18.18
CA LYS A 44 -5.66 -8.49 -17.41
C LYS A 44 -6.56 -8.92 -16.25
N PRO A 45 -6.67 -10.24 -15.96
CA PRO A 45 -7.40 -10.69 -14.80
C PRO A 45 -6.67 -10.26 -13.53
N PHE A 46 -7.38 -9.59 -12.63
CA PHE A 46 -6.89 -9.32 -11.29
C PHE A 46 -7.11 -10.55 -10.42
N THR A 47 -6.02 -11.17 -9.96
CA THR A 47 -6.07 -12.47 -9.27
C THR A 47 -5.71 -12.33 -7.80
N MET A 48 -6.18 -13.28 -6.98
CA MET A 48 -5.77 -13.40 -5.58
C MET A 48 -4.25 -13.51 -5.43
N THR A 49 -3.57 -14.22 -6.33
CA THR A 49 -2.11 -14.33 -6.32
C THR A 49 -1.42 -12.99 -6.53
N GLU A 50 -1.93 -12.18 -7.46
CA GLU A 50 -1.38 -10.84 -7.70
C GLU A 50 -1.61 -9.90 -6.51
N TYR A 51 -2.80 -9.95 -5.91
CA TYR A 51 -3.09 -9.23 -4.67
C TYR A 51 -2.12 -9.61 -3.54
N GLN A 52 -1.98 -10.91 -3.26
CA GLN A 52 -1.08 -11.42 -2.22
C GLN A 52 0.40 -11.08 -2.48
N ARG A 53 0.81 -11.02 -3.75
CA ARG A 53 2.17 -10.60 -4.13
C ARG A 53 2.44 -9.17 -3.67
N VAL A 54 1.48 -8.26 -3.86
CA VAL A 54 1.59 -6.86 -3.46
C VAL A 54 1.50 -6.70 -1.94
N GLU A 55 0.58 -7.40 -1.27
CA GLU A 55 0.50 -7.41 0.20
C GLU A 55 1.80 -7.89 0.85
N ARG A 56 2.40 -8.96 0.31
CA ARG A 56 3.71 -9.44 0.78
C ARG A 56 4.81 -8.41 0.57
N ALA A 57 4.83 -7.72 -0.58
CA ALA A 57 5.82 -6.69 -0.84
C ALA A 57 5.76 -5.52 0.17
N TYR A 58 4.58 -5.17 0.66
CA TYR A 58 4.43 -4.19 1.75
C TYR A 58 5.03 -4.69 3.06
N ILE A 59 4.72 -5.93 3.46
CA ILE A 59 5.28 -6.56 4.68
C ILE A 59 6.82 -6.62 4.58
N ASP A 60 7.33 -7.13 3.46
CA ASP A 60 8.78 -7.25 3.23
C ASP A 60 9.47 -5.87 3.27
N SER A 61 8.81 -4.82 2.78
CA SER A 61 9.34 -3.45 2.84
C SER A 61 9.44 -2.94 4.27
N VAL A 62 8.42 -3.18 5.10
CA VAL A 62 8.44 -2.80 6.52
C VAL A 62 9.52 -3.57 7.28
N GLN A 63 9.64 -4.87 7.05
CA GLN A 63 10.68 -5.70 7.68
C GLN A 63 12.09 -5.19 7.35
N LYS A 64 12.36 -4.85 6.07
CA LYS A 64 13.64 -4.27 5.68
C LYS A 64 13.91 -2.93 6.35
N PHE A 65 12.90 -2.07 6.51
CA PHE A 65 13.10 -0.83 7.24
C PHE A 65 13.43 -1.08 8.71
N MET A 66 12.75 -2.03 9.35
CA MET A 66 13.03 -2.42 10.74
C MET A 66 14.46 -2.95 10.90
N GLU A 67 14.91 -3.81 9.98
CA GLU A 67 16.29 -4.33 9.97
C GLU A 67 17.32 -3.21 9.82
N GLU A 68 17.14 -2.31 8.84
CA GLU A 68 18.06 -1.19 8.58
C GLU A 68 18.05 -0.14 9.70
N SER A 69 16.94 0.00 10.43
CA SER A 69 16.80 0.96 11.53
C SER A 69 17.00 0.36 12.93
N ASP A 70 17.46 -0.89 13.03
CA ASP A 70 17.66 -1.61 14.31
C ASP A 70 16.42 -1.51 15.23
N THR A 71 15.23 -1.72 14.64
CA THR A 71 13.94 -1.56 15.30
C THR A 71 13.25 -2.91 15.49
N ASP A 72 13.14 -3.36 16.74
CA ASP A 72 12.62 -4.70 17.07
C ASP A 72 11.10 -4.82 17.08
N SER A 73 10.36 -3.70 17.17
CA SER A 73 8.91 -3.73 17.28
C SER A 73 8.24 -2.51 16.66
N LEU A 74 7.02 -2.72 16.15
CA LEU A 74 6.15 -1.68 15.61
C LEU A 74 4.75 -1.82 16.18
N THR A 75 4.05 -0.69 16.28
CA THR A 75 2.61 -0.65 16.57
C THR A 75 1.89 -0.20 15.32
N ILE A 76 0.92 -1.01 14.87
CA ILE A 76 0.03 -0.62 13.78
C ILE A 76 -1.14 0.14 14.39
N SER A 77 -1.45 1.31 13.81
CA SER A 77 -2.58 2.14 14.20
C SER A 77 -3.40 2.46 12.95
N GLU A 78 -4.65 2.89 13.14
CA GLU A 78 -5.53 3.32 12.04
C GLU A 78 -5.77 2.23 10.97
N ILE A 79 -5.90 0.97 11.41
CA ILE A 79 -6.34 -0.11 10.53
C ILE A 79 -7.77 0.19 10.05
N GLU A 80 -7.95 0.24 8.74
CA GLU A 80 -9.28 0.33 8.13
C GLU A 80 -9.97 -1.03 8.24
N TYR A 81 -11.11 -1.06 8.95
CA TYR A 81 -11.99 -2.23 9.02
C TYR A 81 -13.22 -1.98 8.15
N TYR A 82 -13.48 -2.87 7.20
CA TYR A 82 -14.76 -2.92 6.51
C TYR A 82 -15.70 -3.78 7.35
N LEU A 83 -16.55 -3.15 8.18
CA LEU A 83 -17.64 -3.84 8.85
C LEU A 83 -18.59 -4.37 7.77
N THR A 84 -18.77 -5.68 7.72
CA THR A 84 -19.84 -6.28 6.95
C THR A 84 -21.10 -6.31 7.82
N GLU A 85 -22.31 -6.14 7.26
CA GLU A 85 -23.58 -6.07 8.02
C GLU A 85 -23.94 -7.35 8.81
N GLU A 86 -23.01 -8.29 8.98
CA GLU A 86 -23.15 -9.51 9.77
C GLU A 86 -22.36 -9.47 11.11
N ASP A 87 -21.77 -8.33 11.48
CA ASP A 87 -21.06 -8.12 12.77
C ASP A 87 -21.95 -7.55 13.89
#